data_AF-A0A4Y2RY49-F1
#
_entry.id   AF-A0A4Y2RY49-F1
#
_cell.length_a   1.000
_cell.length_b   1.000
_cell.length_c   1.000
_cell.angle_alpha   90.00
_cell.angle_beta   90.00
_cell.angle_gamma   90.00
#
_symmetry.space_group_name_H-M   'P 1'
#
loop_
_entity.id
_entity.type
_entity.pdbx_description
1 polymer ?
#
loop_
_entity_poly.entity_id
_entity_poly.type
_entity_poly.pdbx_seq_one_letter_code
_entity_poly.pdbx_strand_id
1 'polypeptide(L)'
;CDCGPHGTCSLESGIKICTCDSNYAEKNGKCEYCSCGENSKSCRYNVLGEKECNCSSAYAQNRGNCEDCNCGPYGSCSFEYDRKRCNCESFAVKMNEVCVVLKSTPPEGSTSTRTTALPSTTQRKV
;
A
#
# COMPACT_ATOMS: atom_id res chain seq x y z
N CYS A 1 -3.48 -34.21 -16.11
CA CYS A 1 -2.84 -32.99 -15.59
C CYS A 1 -2.48 -33.23 -14.11
N ASP A 2 -1.39 -32.64 -13.61
CA ASP A 2 -0.96 -32.72 -12.19
C ASP A 2 -0.47 -31.35 -11.71
N CYS A 3 -1.05 -30.80 -10.63
CA CYS A 3 -0.62 -29.55 -9.98
C CYS A 3 0.05 -29.78 -8.62
N GLY A 4 0.27 -31.04 -8.23
CA GLY A 4 0.73 -31.42 -6.90
C GLY A 4 -0.42 -31.54 -5.88
N PRO A 5 -0.08 -31.87 -4.62
CA PRO A 5 -1.08 -32.17 -3.58
C PRO A 5 -1.83 -30.94 -3.04
N HIS A 6 -1.31 -29.74 -3.29
CA HIS A 6 -1.85 -28.47 -2.78
C HIS A 6 -2.51 -27.62 -3.86
N GLY A 7 -3.06 -28.29 -4.88
CA GLY A 7 -3.75 -27.60 -5.95
C GLY A 7 -4.68 -28.52 -6.72
N THR A 8 -5.73 -27.90 -7.23
CA THR A 8 -6.62 -28.53 -8.19
C THR A 8 -6.13 -28.21 -9.60
N CYS A 9 -6.23 -29.20 -10.50
CA CYS A 9 -5.94 -28.97 -11.91
C CYS A 9 -7.21 -28.95 -12.76
N SER A 10 -7.34 -27.95 -13.61
CA SER A 10 -8.27 -27.93 -14.74
C SER A 10 -7.53 -27.83 -16.08
N LEU A 11 -8.19 -28.27 -17.15
CA LEU A 11 -7.74 -28.07 -18.52
C LEU A 11 -8.75 -27.16 -19.23
N GLU A 12 -8.34 -25.95 -19.57
CA GLU A 12 -9.16 -25.01 -20.35
C GLU A 12 -8.55 -24.87 -21.74
N SER A 13 -9.28 -25.31 -22.77
CA SER A 13 -8.79 -25.32 -24.16
C SER A 13 -7.45 -26.04 -24.36
N GLY A 14 -7.18 -27.08 -23.56
CA GLY A 14 -5.93 -27.84 -23.58
C GLY A 14 -4.79 -27.19 -22.78
N ILE A 15 -5.00 -26.00 -22.21
CA ILE A 15 -4.06 -25.33 -21.33
C ILE A 15 -4.29 -25.82 -19.90
N LYS A 16 -3.20 -26.22 -19.25
CA LYS A 16 -3.20 -26.58 -17.84
C LYS A 16 -3.31 -25.33 -16.97
N ILE A 17 -4.28 -25.34 -16.06
CA ILE A 17 -4.48 -24.29 -15.05
C ILE A 17 -4.41 -24.94 -13.67
N CYS A 18 -3.56 -24.42 -12.79
CA CYS A 18 -3.50 -24.83 -11.40
C CYS A 18 -4.18 -23.79 -10.52
N THR A 19 -5.19 -24.22 -9.76
CA THR A 19 -5.74 -23.42 -8.66
C THR A 19 -5.16 -23.97 -7.36
N CYS A 20 -4.27 -23.20 -6.74
CA CYS A 20 -3.56 -23.61 -5.54
C CYS A 20 -4.32 -23.29 -4.24
N ASP A 21 -4.06 -24.09 -3.21
CA ASP A 21 -4.58 -23.87 -1.86
C ASP A 21 -4.04 -22.56 -1.24
N SER A 22 -4.64 -22.15 -0.12
CA SER A 22 -4.14 -21.00 0.65
C SER A 22 -2.68 -21.19 1.06
N ASN A 23 -1.86 -20.14 0.91
CA ASN A 23 -0.41 -20.15 1.10
C ASN A 23 0.37 -21.03 0.11
N TYR A 24 -0.23 -21.40 -1.02
CA TYR A 24 0.46 -22.02 -2.15
C TYR A 24 0.28 -21.15 -3.38
N ALA A 25 1.29 -21.15 -4.25
CA ALA A 25 1.25 -20.45 -5.52
C ALA A 25 1.87 -21.34 -6.60
N GLU A 26 1.44 -21.15 -7.85
CA GLU A 26 1.99 -21.90 -8.96
C GLU A 26 3.46 -21.49 -9.20
N LYS A 27 4.33 -22.49 -9.24
CA LYS A 27 5.72 -22.40 -9.64
C LYS A 27 6.05 -23.59 -10.53
N ASN A 28 6.53 -23.33 -11.73
CA ASN A 28 6.88 -24.37 -12.70
C ASN A 28 5.74 -25.39 -12.94
N GLY A 29 4.48 -24.92 -12.96
CA GLY A 29 3.31 -25.76 -13.16
C GLY A 29 2.93 -26.63 -11.96
N LYS A 30 3.47 -26.40 -10.76
CA LYS A 30 3.03 -27.07 -9.53
C LYS A 30 2.74 -26.04 -8.45
N CYS A 31 1.82 -26.38 -7.55
CA CYS A 31 1.54 -25.56 -6.38
C CYS A 31 2.64 -25.79 -5.34
N GLU A 32 3.47 -24.77 -5.13
CA GLU A 32 4.52 -24.76 -4.12
C GLU A 32 4.18 -23.78 -3.00
N TYR A 33 4.66 -24.07 -1.80
CA TYR A 33 4.38 -23.23 -0.63
C TYR A 33 4.89 -21.80 -0.89
N CYS A 34 4.00 -20.83 -0.74
CA CYS A 34 4.23 -19.42 -0.95
C CYS A 34 3.56 -18.65 0.18
N SER A 35 4.34 -18.37 1.23
CA SER A 35 3.95 -17.45 2.29
C SER A 35 4.95 -16.31 2.38
N CYS A 36 4.40 -15.13 2.63
CA CYS A 36 5.10 -13.86 2.85
C CYS A 36 4.96 -13.39 4.32
N GLY A 37 4.52 -14.27 5.22
CA GLY A 37 4.27 -13.95 6.61
C GLY A 37 2.99 -13.13 6.85
N GLU A 38 2.90 -12.58 8.05
CA GLU A 38 1.80 -11.70 8.45
C GLU A 38 1.76 -10.42 7.60
N ASN A 39 0.60 -9.78 7.55
CA ASN A 39 0.39 -8.54 6.79
C ASN A 39 0.64 -8.69 5.28
N SER A 40 0.64 -9.92 4.76
CA SER A 40 0.54 -10.22 3.34
C SER A 40 -0.92 -10.40 2.92
N LYS A 41 -1.25 -9.88 1.73
CA LYS A 41 -2.53 -10.12 1.04
C LYS A 41 -2.43 -11.31 0.09
N SER A 42 -1.28 -11.48 -0.57
CA SER A 42 -1.02 -12.61 -1.45
C SER A 42 0.47 -12.82 -1.69
N CYS A 43 0.81 -14.03 -2.13
CA CYS A 43 2.16 -14.45 -2.52
C CYS A 43 2.09 -15.05 -3.92
N ARG A 44 3.06 -14.73 -4.78
CA ARG A 44 3.25 -15.36 -6.08
C ARG A 44 4.74 -15.56 -6.36
N TYR A 45 5.07 -16.35 -7.37
CA TYR A 45 6.43 -16.46 -7.87
C TYR A 45 6.61 -15.57 -9.11
N ASN A 46 7.74 -14.88 -9.19
CA ASN A 46 8.16 -14.17 -10.41
C ASN A 46 8.76 -15.15 -11.42
N VAL A 47 9.15 -14.65 -12.60
CA VAL A 47 9.75 -15.48 -13.67
C VAL A 47 11.10 -16.11 -13.30
N LEU A 48 11.77 -15.59 -12.27
CA LEU A 48 13.02 -16.14 -11.72
C LEU A 48 12.76 -17.18 -10.62
N GLY A 49 11.49 -17.41 -10.25
CA GLY A 49 11.10 -18.33 -9.19
C GLY A 49 11.28 -17.76 -7.77
N GLU A 50 11.48 -16.44 -7.65
CA GLU A 50 11.55 -15.73 -6.37
C GLU A 50 10.14 -15.33 -5.92
N LYS A 51 9.93 -15.28 -4.60
CA LYS A 51 8.65 -14.83 -4.04
C LYS A 51 8.44 -13.35 -4.31
N GLU A 52 7.23 -13.01 -4.69
CA GLU A 52 6.74 -11.64 -4.79
C GLU A 52 5.48 -11.53 -3.94
N CYS A 53 5.51 -10.59 -3.01
CA CYS A 53 4.53 -10.43 -1.95
C CYS A 53 3.69 -9.18 -2.20
N ASN A 54 2.38 -9.33 -2.22
CA ASN A 54 1.48 -8.20 -2.09
C ASN A 54 1.26 -7.94 -0.60
N CYS A 55 1.79 -6.84 -0.09
CA CYS A 55 1.70 -6.50 1.33
C CYS A 55 0.50 -5.58 1.64
N SER A 56 0.07 -5.62 2.89
CA SER A 56 -0.89 -4.67 3.46
C SER A 56 -0.34 -3.24 3.45
N SER A 57 -1.24 -2.26 3.58
CA SER A 57 -0.83 -0.86 3.70
C SER A 57 0.13 -0.68 4.87
N ALA A 58 1.16 0.15 4.70
CA ALA A 58 2.26 0.34 5.64
C ALA A 58 3.20 -0.86 5.82
N TYR A 59 3.14 -1.87 4.95
CA TYR A 59 4.11 -2.97 4.88
C TYR A 59 4.70 -3.05 3.48
N ALA A 60 5.94 -3.50 3.37
CA ALA A 60 6.59 -3.75 2.09
C ALA A 60 7.41 -5.04 2.13
N GLN A 61 7.67 -5.61 0.96
CA GLN A 61 8.45 -6.83 0.86
C GLN A 61 9.92 -6.56 1.22
N ASN A 62 10.44 -7.33 2.18
CA ASN A 62 11.85 -7.41 2.52
C ASN A 62 12.23 -8.89 2.71
N ARG A 63 13.33 -9.33 2.08
CA ARG A 63 13.82 -10.72 2.13
C ARG A 63 12.73 -11.82 1.96
N GLY A 64 11.71 -11.55 1.14
CA GLY A 64 10.62 -12.49 0.85
C GLY A 64 9.49 -12.54 1.89
N ASN A 65 9.43 -11.59 2.82
CA ASN A 65 8.33 -11.39 3.77
C ASN A 65 7.82 -9.95 3.75
N CYS A 66 6.61 -9.71 4.26
CA CYS A 66 6.10 -8.36 4.47
C CYS A 66 6.56 -7.82 5.84
N GLU A 67 7.34 -6.74 5.82
CA GLU A 67 7.87 -6.08 7.03
C GLU A 67 7.29 -4.66 7.17
N ASP A 68 7.25 -4.12 8.40
CA ASP A 68 6.75 -2.78 8.66
C ASP A 68 7.51 -1.74 7.81
N CYS A 69 6.75 -0.96 7.07
CA CYS A 69 7.23 0.02 6.13
C CYS A 69 6.30 1.24 6.16
N ASN A 70 6.08 1.80 7.35
CA ASN A 70 5.20 2.96 7.49
C ASN A 70 5.91 4.29 7.17
N CYS A 71 5.64 4.88 6.00
CA CYS A 71 6.12 6.21 5.62
C CYS A 71 5.08 7.32 5.75
N GLY A 72 3.93 7.03 6.36
CA GLY A 72 2.82 7.96 6.45
C GLY A 72 2.02 8.07 5.15
N PRO A 73 0.97 8.90 5.12
CA PRO A 73 0.03 8.97 4.00
C PRO A 73 0.60 9.64 2.74
N TYR A 74 1.72 10.36 2.88
CA TYR A 74 2.36 11.11 1.80
C TYR A 74 3.70 10.51 1.38
N GLY A 75 3.91 9.22 1.65
CA GLY A 75 5.16 8.54 1.34
C GLY A 75 4.92 7.13 0.82
N SER A 76 5.61 6.77 -0.26
CA SER A 76 5.78 5.37 -0.63
C SER A 76 6.94 4.75 0.15
N CYS A 77 6.86 3.46 0.42
CA CYS A 77 7.86 2.74 1.20
C CYS A 77 8.45 1.55 0.44
N SER A 78 9.75 1.37 0.57
CA SER A 78 10.48 0.20 0.07
C SER A 78 11.66 -0.13 0.98
N PHE A 79 12.27 -1.30 0.78
CA PHE A 79 13.51 -1.67 1.42
C PHE A 79 14.66 -1.64 0.42
N GLU A 80 15.79 -1.08 0.83
CA GLU A 80 17.03 -1.07 0.06
C GLU A 80 18.17 -1.54 0.99
N TYR A 81 18.77 -2.69 0.70
CA TYR A 81 19.74 -3.35 1.58
C TYR A 81 19.22 -3.49 3.02
N ASP A 82 17.99 -4.02 3.16
CA ASP A 82 17.28 -4.21 4.44
C ASP A 82 17.03 -2.94 5.25
N ARG A 83 17.17 -1.78 4.62
CA ARG A 83 16.89 -0.48 5.25
C ARG A 83 15.65 0.13 4.63
N LYS A 84 14.70 0.50 5.49
CA LYS A 84 13.48 1.21 5.13
C LYS A 84 13.82 2.53 4.42
N ARG A 85 13.23 2.71 3.24
CA ARG A 85 13.30 3.93 2.44
C ARG A 85 11.91 4.50 2.26
N CYS A 86 11.77 5.77 2.59
CA CYS A 86 10.56 6.54 2.34
C CYS A 86 10.82 7.52 1.21
N ASN A 87 10.02 7.43 0.15
CA ASN A 87 10.00 8.44 -0.90
C ASN A 87 8.76 9.29 -0.69
N CYS A 88 8.98 10.51 -0.21
CA CYS A 88 7.89 11.46 0.04
C CYS A 88 7.40 12.08 -1.26
N GLU A 89 6.10 12.36 -1.30
CA GLU A 89 5.52 13.22 -2.32
C GLU A 89 6.20 14.59 -2.33
N SER A 90 6.18 15.28 -3.47
CA SER A 90 6.92 16.54 -3.69
C SER A 90 6.58 17.67 -2.71
N PHE A 91 5.39 17.64 -2.11
CA PHE A 91 4.92 18.63 -1.13
C PHE A 91 5.11 18.19 0.33
N ALA A 92 5.61 16.98 0.57
CA ALA A 92 5.87 16.43 1.90
C ALA A 92 7.37 16.37 2.19
N VAL A 93 7.73 16.48 3.46
CA VAL A 93 9.11 16.36 3.92
C VAL A 93 9.25 15.16 4.86
N LYS A 94 10.43 14.53 4.84
CA LYS A 94 10.73 13.43 5.75
C LYS A 94 11.08 13.99 7.13
N MET A 95 10.26 13.66 8.13
CA MET A 95 10.47 14.02 9.53
C MET A 95 10.27 12.77 10.39
N ASN A 96 11.26 12.43 11.22
CA ASN A 96 11.24 11.21 12.05
C ASN A 96 10.87 9.94 11.26
N GLU A 97 11.51 9.77 10.10
CA GLU A 97 11.30 8.62 9.19
C GLU A 97 9.92 8.50 8.52
N VAL A 98 9.06 9.51 8.66
CA VAL A 98 7.72 9.54 8.06
C VAL A 98 7.57 10.81 7.20
N CYS A 99 6.76 10.74 6.15
CA CYS A 99 6.48 11.87 5.27
C CYS A 99 5.31 12.70 5.81
N VAL A 100 5.56 13.97 6.10
CA VAL A 100 4.58 14.90 6.67
C VAL A 100 4.54 16.21 5.89
N VAL A 101 3.40 16.88 5.88
CA VAL A 101 3.27 18.23 5.30
C VAL A 101 3.64 19.26 6.36
N LEU A 102 4.54 20.18 6.03
CA LEU A 102 4.80 21.35 6.87
C LEU A 102 3.59 22.26 6.78
N LYS A 103 2.76 22.28 7.83
CA LYS A 103 1.76 23.35 7.97
C LYS A 103 2.51 24.62 8.31
N SER A 104 2.58 25.55 7.36
CA SER A 104 2.82 26.96 7.70
C SER A 104 1.63 27.40 8.55
N THR A 105 1.83 27.47 9.87
CA THR A 105 0.97 28.33 10.68
C THR A 105 1.13 29.73 10.12
N PRO A 106 0.07 30.38 9.62
CA PRO A 106 0.12 31.82 9.39
C PRO A 106 0.55 32.46 10.72
N PRO A 107 1.38 33.52 10.72
CA PRO A 107 1.57 34.30 11.94
C PRO A 107 0.17 34.76 12.39
N GLU A 108 -0.24 34.40 13.60
CA GLU A 108 -1.41 34.98 14.24
C GLU A 108 -1.15 36.49 14.35
N GLY A 109 -1.64 37.25 13.38
CA GLY A 109 -1.31 38.67 13.27
C GLY A 109 -1.81 39.40 12.02
N SER A 110 -2.60 38.77 11.15
CA SER A 110 -3.32 39.53 10.11
C SER A 110 -4.64 40.07 10.67
N THR A 111 -4.54 41.03 11.58
CA THR A 111 -5.57 42.06 11.75
C THR A 111 -5.61 42.87 10.45
N SER A 112 -6.57 42.57 9.57
CA SER A 112 -7.01 43.53 8.55
C SER A 112 -8.45 43.93 8.85
N THR A 113 -8.54 45.07 9.52
CA THR A 113 -9.77 45.72 9.94
C THR A 113 -10.55 46.30 8.76
N ARG A 114 -11.88 46.06 8.80
CA ARG A 114 -13.00 46.81 8.20
C ARG A 114 -13.21 46.81 6.67
N THR A 115 -14.40 46.36 6.27
CA THR A 115 -15.42 47.27 5.68
C THR A 115 -16.82 46.81 6.10
N THR A 116 -17.56 47.75 6.66
CA THR A 116 -18.97 47.74 7.05
C THR A 116 -19.91 47.52 5.86
N ALA A 117 -20.93 46.68 6.01
CA ALA A 117 -22.16 46.73 5.23
C ALA A 117 -23.37 46.33 6.11
N LEU A 118 -24.48 47.03 5.86
CA LEU A 118 -25.65 47.35 6.67
C LEU A 118 -26.51 46.18 7.23
N PRO A 119 -27.38 46.46 8.23
CA PRO A 119 -28.27 45.46 8.83
C PRO A 119 -29.46 45.14 7.90
N SER A 120 -29.72 43.85 7.69
CA SER A 120 -30.99 43.38 7.12
C SER A 120 -32.05 43.27 8.23
N THR A 121 -32.88 44.30 8.36
CA THR A 121 -34.22 44.15 8.92
C THR A 121 -35.19 43.91 7.78
N THR A 122 -35.93 42.80 7.82
CA THR A 122 -37.41 42.78 7.82
C THR A 122 -37.89 41.33 7.84
N GLN A 123 -38.65 41.00 8.89
CA GLN A 123 -39.53 39.84 8.95
C GLN A 123 -40.87 40.14 8.27
N ARG A 124 -41.51 39.08 7.74
CA ARG A 124 -42.98 38.75 7.60
C ARG A 124 -43.22 38.05 6.26
N LYS A 125 -43.72 36.81 6.14
CA LYS A 125 -45.00 36.19 6.60
C LYS A 125 -46.17 37.11 6.23
N VAL A 126 -46.88 36.94 5.11
CA VAL A 126 -47.73 35.83 4.62
C VAL A 126 -47.81 35.92 3.10
#